data_AF-A0A0R2CHW9-F1
#
_entry.id   AF-A0A0R2CHW9-F1
#
_cell.length_a   1.000
_cell.length_b   1.000
_cell.length_c   1.000
_cell.angle_alpha   90.00
_cell.angle_beta   90.00
_cell.angle_gamma   90.00
#
_symmetry.space_group_name_H-M   'P 1'
#
loop_
_entity.id
_entity.type
_entity.pdbx_description
1 polymer ?
#
loop_
_entity_poly.entity_id
_entity_poly.type
_entity_poly.pdbx_seq_one_letter_code
_entity_poly.pdbx_strand_id
1 'polypeptide(L)'
;MEVLHMTTAKQQAYPTSNELAAIIQKTLATPYVQSQQPLTFELNSALRQLQHHTPVERVAPHLVRTVLNYTVSGLTMPDELSALYDATYREPTLSEQYGRAAGLSALFSHIWFH
;
A
#
# COMPACT_ATOMS: atom_id res chain seq x y z
N MET A 1 -29.99 -22.81 -17.89
CA MET A 1 -28.56 -22.96 -17.61
C MET A 1 -28.00 -21.57 -17.42
N GLU A 2 -27.80 -21.18 -16.15
CA GLU A 2 -27.19 -19.89 -15.81
C GLU A 2 -25.71 -19.94 -16.15
N VAL A 3 -25.27 -19.06 -17.05
CA VAL A 3 -23.86 -18.72 -17.17
C VAL A 3 -23.59 -17.72 -16.05
N LEU A 4 -22.95 -18.19 -14.99
CA LEU A 4 -22.34 -17.34 -13.97
C LEU A 4 -21.37 -16.40 -14.68
N HIS A 5 -21.82 -15.17 -14.95
CA HIS A 5 -20.92 -14.07 -15.22
C HIS A 5 -20.09 -13.89 -13.94
N MET A 6 -18.91 -14.51 -13.92
CA MET A 6 -17.84 -14.05 -13.06
C MET A 6 -17.56 -12.60 -13.46
N THR A 7 -18.24 -11.67 -12.79
CA THR A 7 -17.81 -10.28 -12.68
C THR A 7 -16.41 -10.33 -12.09
N THR A 8 -15.41 -10.37 -12.96
CA THR A 8 -14.06 -9.90 -12.66
C THR A 8 -14.24 -8.50 -12.12
N ALA A 9 -14.21 -8.37 -10.79
CA ALA A 9 -14.09 -7.07 -10.15
C ALA A 9 -12.89 -6.39 -10.81
N LYS A 10 -13.16 -5.34 -11.59
CA LYS A 10 -12.13 -4.56 -12.26
C LYS A 10 -11.15 -4.16 -11.18
N GLN A 11 -9.94 -4.70 -11.21
CA GLN A 11 -8.83 -4.15 -10.45
C GLN A 11 -8.78 -2.67 -10.82
N GLN A 12 -9.16 -1.81 -9.88
CA GLN A 12 -9.14 -0.38 -10.10
C GLN A 12 -7.70 -0.02 -10.50
N ALA A 13 -7.53 0.66 -11.63
CA ALA A 13 -6.21 1.08 -12.05
C ALA A 13 -5.57 1.92 -10.94
N TYR A 14 -4.26 1.79 -10.73
CA TYR A 14 -3.57 2.71 -9.84
C TYR A 14 -3.72 4.15 -10.37
N PRO A 15 -3.76 5.16 -9.48
CA PRO A 15 -3.64 6.54 -9.91
C PRO A 15 -2.33 6.74 -10.66
N THR A 16 -2.28 7.76 -11.51
CA THR A 16 -1.02 8.18 -12.14
C THR A 16 0.00 8.63 -11.09
N SER A 17 1.30 8.63 -11.43
CA SER A 17 2.35 9.08 -10.51
C SER A 17 2.12 10.50 -9.98
N ASN A 18 1.56 11.38 -10.82
CA ASN A 18 1.25 12.76 -10.45
C ASN A 18 0.07 12.85 -9.47
N GLU A 19 -0.99 12.08 -9.72
CA GLU A 19 -2.14 12.01 -8.81
C GLU A 19 -1.75 11.43 -7.46
N LEU A 20 -0.97 10.34 -7.44
CA LEU A 20 -0.48 9.76 -6.21
C LEU A 20 0.45 10.73 -5.45
N ALA A 21 1.34 11.43 -6.16
CA ALA A 21 2.20 12.44 -5.54
C ALA A 21 1.38 13.57 -4.92
N ALA A 22 0.33 14.04 -5.58
CA ALA A 22 -0.56 15.06 -5.03
C ALA A 22 -1.28 14.58 -3.77
N ILE A 23 -1.73 13.32 -3.73
CA ILE A 23 -2.35 12.72 -2.54
C ILE A 23 -1.34 12.65 -1.39
N ILE A 24 -0.11 12.17 -1.63
CA ILE A 24 0.92 12.10 -0.61
C ILE A 24 1.28 13.49 -0.07
N GLN A 25 1.39 14.51 -0.92
CA GLN A 25 1.66 15.89 -0.50
C GLN A 25 0.55 16.44 0.38
N LYS A 26 -0.73 16.17 0.06
CA LYS A 26 -1.86 16.56 0.91
C LYS A 26 -1.80 15.85 2.27
N THR A 27 -1.51 14.56 2.28
CA THR A 27 -1.35 13.78 3.53
C THR A 27 -0.21 14.31 4.39
N LEU A 28 0.95 14.64 3.80
CA LEU A 28 2.10 15.26 4.48
C LEU A 28 1.80 16.66 5.05
N ALA A 29 0.84 17.38 4.49
CA ALA A 29 0.45 18.69 4.98
C ALA A 29 -0.41 18.62 6.27
N THR A 30 -0.85 17.43 6.68
CA THR A 30 -1.70 17.28 7.87
C THR A 30 -0.89 17.32 9.17
N PRO A 31 -1.39 17.96 10.24
CA PRO A 31 -0.69 18.03 11.53
C PRO A 31 -0.41 16.64 12.13
N TYR A 32 -1.34 15.70 11.96
CA TYR A 32 -1.17 14.32 12.41
C TYR A 32 0.09 13.69 11.79
N VAL A 33 0.20 13.73 10.47
CA VAL A 33 1.35 13.12 9.77
C VAL A 33 2.65 13.82 10.13
N GLN A 34 2.65 15.15 10.22
CA GLN A 34 3.82 15.95 10.63
C GLN A 34 4.32 15.60 12.03
N SER A 35 3.41 15.25 12.95
CA SER A 35 3.77 14.78 14.29
C SER A 35 4.37 13.37 14.31
N GLN A 36 4.18 12.58 13.25
CA GLN A 36 4.67 11.22 13.10
C GLN A 36 5.93 11.21 12.22
N GLN A 37 7.10 11.39 12.85
CA GLN A 37 8.39 11.43 12.16
C GLN A 37 8.65 10.25 11.22
N PRO A 38 8.41 8.98 11.61
CA PRO A 38 8.70 7.87 10.71
C PRO A 38 7.70 7.80 9.54
N LEU A 39 6.43 8.17 9.76
CA LEU A 39 5.44 8.26 8.68
C LEU A 39 5.80 9.36 7.68
N THR A 40 6.19 10.53 8.16
CA THR A 40 6.66 11.65 7.34
C THR A 40 7.86 11.24 6.48
N PHE A 41 8.81 10.48 7.05
CA PHE A 41 9.96 9.96 6.29
C PHE A 41 9.55 9.02 5.15
N GLU A 42 8.69 8.04 5.43
CA GLU A 42 8.22 7.08 4.43
C GLU A 42 7.48 7.75 3.28
N LEU A 43 6.60 8.71 3.58
CA LEU A 43 5.85 9.46 2.57
C LEU A 43 6.75 10.34 1.70
N ASN A 44 7.77 10.99 2.28
CA ASN A 44 8.77 11.74 1.50
C ASN A 44 9.67 10.82 0.66
N SER A 45 9.96 9.61 1.14
CA SER A 45 10.67 8.59 0.36
C SER A 45 9.86 8.17 -0.86
N ALA A 46 8.58 7.88 -0.68
CA ALA A 46 7.66 7.53 -1.77
C ALA A 46 7.52 8.67 -2.79
N LEU A 47 7.43 9.93 -2.35
CA LEU A 47 7.43 11.08 -3.27
C LEU A 47 8.67 11.14 -4.14
N ARG A 48 9.87 10.95 -3.56
CA ARG A 48 11.11 10.92 -4.34
C ARG A 48 11.12 9.78 -5.34
N GLN A 49 10.65 8.59 -4.97
CA GLN A 49 10.56 7.45 -5.89
C GLN A 49 9.64 7.77 -7.09
N LEU A 50 8.48 8.38 -6.85
CA LEU A 50 7.56 8.80 -7.91
C LEU A 50 8.18 9.88 -8.81
N GLN A 51 8.93 10.83 -8.25
CA GLN A 51 9.67 11.84 -9.01
C GLN A 51 10.78 11.24 -9.88
N HIS A 52 11.39 10.14 -9.45
CA HIS A 52 12.37 9.37 -10.23
C HIS A 52 11.74 8.40 -11.23
N HIS A 53 10.47 8.61 -11.61
CA HIS A 53 9.73 7.76 -12.54
C HIS A 53 9.60 6.29 -12.10
N THR A 54 9.66 6.02 -10.80
CA THR A 54 9.36 4.68 -10.28
C THR A 54 7.88 4.38 -10.55
N PRO A 55 7.55 3.21 -11.15
CA PRO A 55 6.16 2.83 -11.41
C PRO A 55 5.32 2.81 -10.12
N VAL A 56 4.08 3.30 -10.20
CA VAL A 56 3.18 3.38 -9.04
C VAL A 56 2.91 2.00 -8.46
N GLU A 57 2.87 0.97 -9.30
CA GLU A 57 2.69 -0.44 -8.94
C GLU A 57 3.76 -0.94 -7.97
N ARG A 58 4.96 -0.34 -7.99
CA ARG A 58 6.03 -0.67 -7.04
C ARG A 58 5.92 0.13 -5.75
N VAL A 59 5.47 1.37 -5.81
CA VAL A 59 5.41 2.27 -4.65
C VAL A 59 4.15 2.03 -3.81
N ALA A 60 3.01 1.83 -4.46
CA ALA A 60 1.70 1.73 -3.81
C ALA A 60 1.60 0.57 -2.78
N PRO A 61 2.09 -0.67 -3.06
CA PRO A 61 2.04 -1.74 -2.06
C PRO A 61 2.83 -1.43 -0.78
N HIS A 62 3.94 -0.70 -0.91
CA HIS A 62 4.72 -0.25 0.24
C HIS A 62 3.96 0.80 1.05
N LEU A 63 3.34 1.78 0.37
CA LEU A 63 2.52 2.81 1.03
C LEU A 63 1.33 2.21 1.78
N VAL A 64 0.60 1.27 1.18
CA VAL A 64 -0.50 0.55 1.84
C VAL A 64 -0.03 -0.09 3.13
N ARG A 65 1.09 -0.83 3.07
CA ARG A 65 1.65 -1.48 4.26
C ARG A 65 2.04 -0.48 5.32
N THR A 66 2.67 0.64 4.93
CA THR A 66 3.01 1.71 5.86
C THR A 66 1.76 2.24 6.52
N VAL A 67 0.72 2.65 5.78
CA VAL A 67 -0.54 3.14 6.35
C VAL A 67 -1.18 2.10 7.27
N LEU A 68 -1.18 0.82 6.88
CA LEU A 68 -1.71 -0.29 7.68
C LEU A 68 -0.99 -0.46 9.03
N ASN A 69 0.33 -0.24 9.09
CA ASN A 69 1.07 -0.33 10.35
C ASN A 69 0.64 0.76 11.36
N TYR A 70 0.24 1.94 10.89
CA TYR A 70 -0.23 3.04 11.76
C TYR A 70 -1.70 2.89 12.16
N THR A 71 -2.47 2.08 11.44
CA THR A 71 -3.86 1.74 11.79
C THR A 71 -3.95 0.66 12.86
N VAL A 72 -3.02 -0.30 12.87
CA VAL A 72 -3.00 -1.41 13.84
C VAL A 72 -2.74 -0.94 15.28
N SER A 73 -2.12 0.23 15.47
CA SER A 73 -1.89 0.80 16.81
C SER A 73 -3.12 1.44 17.46
N GLY A 74 -4.29 1.48 16.80
CA GLY A 74 -5.45 2.17 17.37
C GLY A 74 -6.79 1.94 16.69
N LEU A 75 -7.14 0.70 16.30
CA LEU A 75 -8.49 0.20 15.89
C LEU A 75 -9.29 0.98 14.81
N THR A 76 -8.88 2.17 14.41
CA THR A 76 -9.55 3.08 13.47
C THR A 76 -8.49 3.80 12.64
N MET A 77 -8.72 3.90 11.32
CA MET A 77 -7.83 4.63 10.43
C MET A 77 -7.97 6.13 10.63
N PRO A 78 -6.87 6.87 10.83
CA PRO A 78 -6.91 8.33 10.80
C PRO A 78 -7.49 8.79 9.45
N ASP A 79 -8.43 9.72 9.49
CA ASP A 79 -9.09 10.24 8.29
C ASP A 79 -8.05 10.83 7.30
N GLU A 80 -6.95 11.36 7.82
CA GLU A 80 -5.82 11.89 7.05
C GLU A 80 -5.10 10.85 6.19
N LEU A 81 -5.17 9.58 6.59
CA LEU A 81 -4.56 8.45 5.88
C LEU A 81 -5.55 7.71 4.98
N SER A 82 -6.85 7.95 5.14
CA SER A 82 -7.89 7.25 4.39
C SER A 82 -7.78 7.42 2.88
N ALA A 83 -7.63 8.65 2.41
CA ALA A 83 -7.50 8.95 0.99
C ALA A 83 -6.24 8.30 0.38
N LEU A 84 -5.15 8.22 1.16
CA LEU A 84 -3.93 7.56 0.72
C LEU A 84 -4.09 6.04 0.66
N TYR A 85 -4.77 5.47 1.66
CA TYR A 85 -5.12 4.05 1.68
C TYR A 85 -5.99 3.69 0.48
N ASP A 86 -7.10 4.39 0.25
CA ASP A 86 -8.02 4.08 -0.87
C ASP A 86 -7.35 4.20 -2.24
N ALA A 87 -6.47 5.20 -2.40
CA ALA A 87 -5.73 5.40 -3.63
C ALA A 87 -4.74 4.27 -3.93
N THR A 88 -4.17 3.64 -2.89
CA THR A 88 -3.07 2.68 -3.01
C THR A 88 -3.47 1.23 -2.73
N TYR A 89 -4.58 1.00 -2.03
CA TYR A 89 -5.02 -0.34 -1.65
C TYR A 89 -5.59 -1.10 -2.84
N ARG A 90 -5.07 -2.30 -3.09
CA ARG A 90 -5.64 -3.25 -4.04
C ARG A 90 -5.77 -4.59 -3.34
N GLU A 91 -6.88 -5.26 -3.58
CA GLU A 91 -7.04 -6.65 -3.14
C GLU A 91 -5.90 -7.48 -3.77
N PRO A 92 -5.10 -8.17 -2.94
CA PRO A 92 -4.00 -8.97 -3.45
C PRO A 92 -4.57 -10.09 -4.30
N THR A 93 -4.05 -10.27 -5.51
CA THR A 93 -4.44 -11.38 -6.37
C THR A 93 -4.06 -12.71 -5.72
N LEU A 94 -4.75 -13.80 -6.10
CA LEU A 94 -4.40 -15.15 -5.61
C LEU A 94 -2.91 -15.46 -5.85
N SER A 95 -2.36 -15.07 -6.99
CA SER A 95 -0.94 -15.25 -7.31
C SER A 95 -0.02 -14.54 -6.32
N GLU A 96 -0.33 -13.30 -5.94
CA GLU A 96 0.45 -12.54 -4.95
C GLU A 96 0.29 -13.09 -3.53
N GLN A 97 -0.89 -13.58 -3.18
CA GLN A 97 -1.14 -14.25 -1.90
C GLN A 97 -0.31 -15.53 -1.78
N TYR A 98 -0.30 -16.36 -2.83
CA TYR A 98 0.52 -17.57 -2.88
C TYR A 98 2.02 -17.26 -2.89
N GLY A 99 2.46 -16.22 -3.61
CA GLY A 99 3.85 -15.77 -3.58
C GLY A 99 4.31 -15.31 -2.19
N ARG A 100 3.45 -14.58 -1.46
CA ARG A 100 3.73 -14.17 -0.07
C ARG A 100 3.73 -15.35 0.90
N ALA A 101 2.78 -16.29 0.76
CA ALA A 101 2.75 -17.51 1.56
C ALA A 101 3.98 -18.39 1.31
N ALA A 102 4.38 -18.57 0.05
CA ALA A 102 5.58 -19.33 -0.32
C ALA A 102 6.87 -18.68 0.20
N GLY A 103 6.98 -17.34 0.13
CA GLY A 103 8.12 -16.60 0.67
C GLY A 103 8.22 -16.69 2.20
N LEU A 104 7.09 -16.63 2.91
CA LEU A 104 7.05 -16.86 4.36
C LEU A 104 7.40 -18.31 4.70
N SER A 105 6.83 -19.30 3.99
CA SER A 105 7.17 -20.71 4.17
C SER A 105 8.65 -20.98 3.94
N ALA A 106 9.28 -20.36 2.93
CA ALA A 106 10.72 -20.49 2.68
C ALA A 106 11.58 -19.90 3.81
N LEU A 107 11.16 -18.77 4.40
CA LEU A 107 11.81 -18.19 5.58
C LEU A 107 11.65 -19.08 6.82
N PHE A 108 10.46 -19.65 7.06
CA PHE A 108 10.23 -20.59 8.15
C PHE A 108 10.97 -21.92 7.98
N SER A 109 11.11 -22.42 6.74
CA SER A 109 11.93 -23.60 6.45
C SER A 109 13.41 -23.37 6.75
N HIS A 110 13.93 -22.14 6.61
CA HIS A 110 15.32 -21.84 6.98
C HIS A 110 15.53 -21.67 8.50
N ILE A 111 14.49 -21.32 9.27
CA ILE A 111 14.56 -21.19 10.73
C ILE A 111 14.53 -22.56 11.43
N TRP A 112 13.93 -23.59 10.81
CA TRP A 112 13.79 -24.92 11.42
C TRP A 112 14.97 -25.87 11.11
N PHE A 113 15.74 -25.58 10.06
CA PHE A 113 16.88 -26.40 9.63
C PHE A 113 18.25 -25.82 10.03
N HIS A 114 18.27 -24.83 10.91
CA HIS A 114 19.47 -24.27 11.55
C HIS A 114 19.36 -24.36 13.07
#